data_AF-A0A7W2U3Q1-F1
#
_entry.id   AF-A0A7W2U3Q1-F1
#
_cell.length_a   1.000
_cell.length_b   1.000
_cell.length_c   1.000
_cell.angle_alpha   90.00
_cell.angle_beta   90.00
_cell.angle_gamma   90.00
#
_symmetry.space_group_name_H-M   'P 1'
#
loop_
_entity.id
_entity.type
_entity.pdbx_description
1 polymer ?
#
loop_
_entity_poly.entity_id
_entity_poly.type
_entity_poly.pdbx_seq_one_letter_code
_entity_poly.pdbx_strand_id
1 'polypeptide(L)'
;MDASWRELTLDDVCSKITDGAHHSPKSVENGKPMSSVKDMTPFGLNLKSSRIISEDDFNKLVKQGCKPEVNDILISKDGNSALDTVCRVKEPVDAVLLSSVAILRPDISVIEPEFLRLYLDAEPTRQYLKATSISGAAIPRVILKDFKRAKIKLPLSLDKQRVLSSYITNYDNLVENNNRRIAILEDMAQSLYHEWFVNFRYPGHADTLDASSSNALIESKGKSKLIDSSLGQIPEGWEVKKFSELVNYKTGKLNSNAAVVGGDYPFFTCSRETFRTNTWSFDCECVLLAGNNANAIYPIKYFNDKFDAYQRTYVITEKNRDEITPSFLFYCLALKLGQLKSMSTGTSTRFLTKGILDNLDLLVPSSTLMSEFDSIAVNLLNSQASLRKRNENLKQQRDMLLPKLISGQIEL
;
A
#
# COMPACT_ATOMS: atom_id res chain seq x y z
N MET A 1 -42.98 -0.14 19.38
CA MET A 1 -42.73 1.31 19.21
C MET A 1 -41.34 1.43 18.65
N ASP A 2 -41.27 1.90 17.42
CA ASP A 2 -40.08 1.97 16.59
C ASP A 2 -38.97 2.76 17.31
N ALA A 3 -37.79 2.17 17.49
CA ALA A 3 -36.69 2.79 18.22
C ALA A 3 -36.06 3.90 17.36
N SER A 4 -36.76 5.04 17.35
CA SER A 4 -36.59 6.18 16.47
C SER A 4 -35.18 6.75 16.52
N TRP A 5 -34.54 6.88 15.37
CA TRP A 5 -33.27 7.57 15.23
C TRP A 5 -33.36 8.98 15.85
N ARG A 6 -32.44 9.29 16.79
CA ARG A 6 -32.34 10.62 17.41
C ARG A 6 -31.45 11.52 16.55
N GLU A 7 -31.91 12.73 16.28
CA GLU A 7 -31.07 13.79 15.73
C GLU A 7 -30.39 14.53 16.89
N LEU A 8 -29.07 14.48 16.92
CA LEU A 8 -28.20 15.16 17.88
C LEU A 8 -27.16 15.98 17.12
N THR A 9 -26.44 16.86 17.80
CA THR A 9 -25.25 17.52 17.25
C THR A 9 -23.98 16.75 17.61
N LEU A 10 -22.88 17.03 16.93
CA LEU A 10 -21.57 16.49 17.34
C LEU A 10 -21.16 16.96 18.75
N ASP A 11 -21.54 18.18 19.14
CA ASP A 11 -21.29 18.71 20.50
C ASP A 11 -22.11 17.97 21.57
N ASP A 12 -23.29 17.43 21.23
CA ASP A 12 -24.11 16.63 22.16
C ASP A 12 -23.51 15.25 22.47
N VAL A 13 -22.63 14.73 21.60
CA VAL A 13 -22.09 13.36 21.69
C VAL A 13 -20.60 13.31 21.95
N CYS A 14 -19.93 14.47 21.99
CA CYS A 14 -18.50 14.58 22.27
C CYS A 14 -18.29 15.44 23.51
N SER A 15 -17.51 14.95 24.47
CA SER A 15 -17.08 15.74 25.63
C SER A 15 -16.05 16.81 25.25
N LYS A 16 -15.37 16.64 24.10
CA LYS A 16 -14.42 17.62 23.57
C LYS A 16 -14.38 17.56 22.04
N ILE A 17 -14.40 18.72 21.39
CA ILE A 17 -14.07 18.87 19.97
C ILE A 17 -13.07 20.03 19.85
N THR A 18 -11.84 19.71 19.46
CA THR A 18 -10.71 20.64 19.35
C THR A 18 -9.85 20.27 18.14
N ASP A 19 -8.77 21.01 17.90
CA ASP A 19 -7.67 20.61 17.02
C ASP A 19 -6.32 20.58 17.77
N GLY A 20 -5.28 20.15 17.05
CA GLY A 20 -3.91 20.17 17.54
C GLY A 20 -3.30 21.58 17.60
N ALA A 21 -1.99 21.65 17.80
CA ALA A 21 -1.26 22.90 18.02
C ALA A 21 -1.31 23.84 16.81
N HIS A 22 -1.67 25.12 17.03
CA HIS A 22 -1.59 26.18 16.01
C HIS A 22 -0.18 26.71 15.79
N HIS A 23 0.71 26.49 16.75
CA HIS A 23 2.13 26.79 16.63
C HIS A 23 2.90 25.52 16.33
N SER A 24 3.77 25.56 15.32
CA SER A 24 4.62 24.43 14.96
C SER A 24 6.04 24.69 15.48
N PRO A 25 6.54 23.94 16.49
CA PRO A 25 7.92 24.06 16.97
C PRO A 25 8.95 23.80 15.87
N LYS A 26 10.25 23.98 16.14
CA LYS A 26 11.32 23.60 15.19
C LYS A 26 11.55 22.09 15.21
N SER A 27 11.98 21.53 14.07
CA SER A 27 12.32 20.11 13.99
C SER A 27 13.71 19.86 14.59
N VAL A 28 13.88 18.71 15.22
CA VAL A 28 15.15 18.24 15.81
C VAL A 28 15.41 16.80 15.37
N GLU A 29 16.65 16.33 15.48
CA GLU A 29 16.99 14.93 15.14
C GLU A 29 16.48 13.93 16.18
N ASN A 30 16.58 14.28 17.47
CA ASN A 30 16.18 13.43 18.59
C ASN A 30 15.10 14.11 19.42
N GLY A 31 14.02 13.40 19.73
CA GLY A 31 12.89 13.95 20.48
C GLY A 31 11.62 13.12 20.29
N LYS A 32 10.47 13.79 20.25
CA LYS A 32 9.14 13.15 20.19
C LYS A 32 8.36 13.54 18.93
N PRO A 33 7.46 12.68 18.44
CA PRO A 33 6.77 12.92 17.18
C PRO A 33 5.66 13.97 17.32
N MET A 34 5.58 14.82 16.31
CA MET A 34 4.45 15.70 16.04
C MET A 34 3.84 15.32 14.68
N SER A 35 2.60 14.85 14.70
CA SER A 35 1.89 14.39 13.50
C SER A 35 0.99 15.49 12.92
N SER A 36 0.84 15.49 11.61
CA SER A 36 -0.13 16.34 10.91
C SER A 36 -1.04 15.50 10.01
N VAL A 37 -1.90 16.15 9.22
CA VAL A 37 -2.83 15.46 8.31
C VAL A 37 -2.12 14.48 7.36
N LYS A 38 -0.86 14.75 6.99
CA LYS A 38 -0.05 13.87 6.11
C LYS A 38 0.28 12.51 6.73
N ASP A 39 0.24 12.43 8.06
CA ASP A 39 0.61 11.24 8.84
C ASP A 39 -0.62 10.40 9.19
N MET A 40 -1.82 10.88 8.86
CA MET A 40 -3.07 10.15 9.11
C MET A 40 -3.27 9.03 8.10
N THR A 41 -3.81 7.92 8.59
CA THR A 41 -4.31 6.80 7.81
C THR A 41 -5.69 6.42 8.33
N PRO A 42 -6.52 5.68 7.56
CA PRO A 42 -7.78 5.13 8.07
C PRO A 42 -7.62 4.24 9.32
N PHE A 43 -6.41 3.74 9.58
CA PHE A 43 -6.11 2.82 10.68
C PHE A 43 -5.46 3.48 11.89
N GLY A 44 -5.14 4.78 11.82
CA GLY A 44 -4.43 5.51 12.88
C GLY A 44 -3.36 6.44 12.33
N LEU A 45 -2.35 6.75 13.14
CA LEU A 45 -1.24 7.65 12.78
C LEU A 45 0.01 6.86 12.38
N ASN A 46 0.60 7.22 11.25
CA ASN A 46 1.92 6.73 10.85
C ASN A 46 3.02 7.57 11.51
N LEU A 47 3.51 7.11 12.66
CA LEU A 47 4.54 7.83 13.40
C LEU A 47 5.89 7.87 12.68
N LYS A 48 6.17 6.95 11.74
CA LYS A 48 7.45 6.91 11.00
C LYS A 48 7.63 8.11 10.07
N SER A 49 6.53 8.72 9.59
CA SER A 49 6.57 9.91 8.73
C SER A 49 6.42 11.22 9.50
N SER A 50 6.12 11.11 10.81
CA SER A 50 5.93 12.27 11.67
C SER A 50 7.24 13.01 11.87
N ARG A 51 7.15 14.34 11.95
CA ARG A 51 8.32 15.16 12.26
C ARG A 51 8.67 15.04 13.74
N ILE A 52 9.93 15.21 14.09
CA ILE A 52 10.40 15.14 15.47
C ILE A 52 10.59 16.55 16.04
N ILE A 53 10.10 16.78 17.25
CA ILE A 53 10.23 18.04 18.02
C ILE A 53 10.91 17.78 19.36
N SER A 54 11.41 18.84 20.00
CA SER A 54 12.05 18.74 21.31
C SER A 54 11.09 18.15 22.36
N GLU A 55 11.62 17.44 23.37
CA GLU A 55 10.80 16.90 24.45
C GLU A 55 10.10 18.00 25.27
N ASP A 56 10.74 19.15 25.44
CA ASP A 56 10.15 20.29 26.13
C ASP A 56 8.94 20.85 25.39
N ASP A 57 9.05 21.01 24.07
CA ASP A 57 7.92 21.47 23.26
C ASP A 57 6.82 20.42 23.21
N PHE A 58 7.17 19.14 23.11
CA PHE A 58 6.21 18.05 23.21
C PHE A 58 5.43 18.10 24.51
N ASN A 59 6.11 18.18 25.66
CA ASN A 59 5.47 18.23 26.98
C ASN A 59 4.60 19.48 27.17
N LYS A 60 5.00 20.63 26.60
CA LYS A 60 4.14 21.83 26.57
C LYS A 60 2.87 21.58 25.75
N LEU A 61 2.98 20.99 24.56
CA LEU A 61 1.84 20.69 23.70
C LEU A 61 0.90 19.61 24.28
N VAL A 62 1.45 18.63 25.02
CA VAL A 62 0.65 17.67 25.79
C VAL A 62 -0.22 18.41 26.80
N LYS A 63 0.35 19.35 27.58
CA LYS A 63 -0.40 20.16 28.56
C LYS A 63 -1.45 21.06 27.91
N GLN A 64 -1.25 21.45 26.65
CA GLN A 64 -2.22 22.21 25.85
C GLN A 64 -3.32 21.32 25.25
N GLY A 65 -3.28 20.00 25.50
CA GLY A 65 -4.30 19.06 25.03
C GLY A 65 -4.15 18.66 23.56
N CYS A 66 -2.95 18.79 22.99
CA CYS A 66 -2.65 18.38 21.61
C CYS A 66 -2.31 16.88 21.48
N LYS A 67 -2.16 16.16 22.60
CA LYS A 67 -1.97 14.70 22.61
C LYS A 67 -3.33 14.01 22.61
N PRO A 68 -3.64 13.14 21.64
CA PRO A 68 -4.90 12.43 21.61
C PRO A 68 -4.91 11.29 22.63
N GLU A 69 -6.10 10.93 23.09
CA GLU A 69 -6.35 9.85 24.04
C GLU A 69 -6.97 8.63 23.35
N VAL A 70 -6.94 7.48 24.03
CA VAL A 70 -7.63 6.28 23.55
C VAL A 70 -9.12 6.60 23.39
N ASN A 71 -9.70 6.15 22.27
CA ASN A 71 -11.06 6.45 21.78
C ASN A 71 -11.27 7.83 21.17
N ASP A 72 -10.29 8.73 21.17
CA ASP A 72 -10.42 9.96 20.39
C ASP A 72 -10.54 9.61 18.89
N ILE A 73 -11.43 10.33 18.20
CA ILE A 73 -11.59 10.27 16.74
C ILE A 73 -10.80 11.42 16.14
N LEU A 74 -9.88 11.08 15.25
CA LEU A 74 -9.03 12.03 14.54
C LEU A 74 -9.57 12.25 13.14
N ILE A 75 -9.64 13.51 12.72
CA ILE A 75 -10.15 13.89 11.40
C ILE A 75 -9.19 14.84 10.70
N SER A 76 -8.96 14.61 9.41
CA SER A 76 -8.26 15.58 8.56
C SER A 76 -9.03 16.90 8.51
N LYS A 77 -8.45 17.96 9.10
CA LYS A 77 -9.13 19.26 9.27
C LYS A 77 -8.80 20.25 8.15
N ASP A 78 -7.56 20.24 7.68
CA ASP A 78 -7.03 21.24 6.76
C ASP A 78 -6.55 20.61 5.45
N GLY A 79 -6.66 21.36 4.36
CA GLY A 79 -6.17 20.98 3.02
C GLY A 79 -7.25 20.40 2.12
N ASN A 80 -6.86 20.06 0.89
CA ASN A 80 -7.79 19.46 -0.09
C ASN A 80 -8.36 18.12 0.37
N SER A 81 -7.70 17.47 1.34
CA SER A 81 -8.12 16.21 1.97
C SER A 81 -8.95 16.41 3.24
N ALA A 82 -9.47 17.60 3.51
CA ALA A 82 -10.32 17.85 4.67
C ALA A 82 -11.54 16.89 4.67
N LEU A 83 -11.76 16.22 5.80
CA LEU A 83 -12.75 15.15 6.04
C LEU A 83 -12.53 13.83 5.29
N ASP A 84 -11.45 13.70 4.50
CA ASP A 84 -11.18 12.46 3.75
C ASP A 84 -10.54 11.35 4.59
N THR A 85 -9.99 11.66 5.76
CA THR A 85 -9.39 10.66 6.64
C THR A 85 -9.93 10.80 8.05
N VAL A 86 -10.57 9.73 8.50
CA VAL A 86 -11.12 9.59 9.85
C VAL A 86 -10.53 8.31 10.44
N CYS A 87 -9.99 8.39 11.65
CA CYS A 87 -9.53 7.19 12.36
C CYS A 87 -9.75 7.31 13.86
N ARG A 88 -9.83 6.15 14.53
CA ARG A 88 -9.93 6.07 15.98
C ARG A 88 -8.57 5.76 16.57
N VAL A 89 -8.23 6.42 17.68
CA VAL A 89 -7.08 6.07 18.51
C VAL A 89 -7.40 4.81 19.31
N LYS A 90 -6.90 3.65 18.85
CA LYS A 90 -7.17 2.34 19.47
C LYS A 90 -6.26 2.03 20.67
N GLU A 91 -5.05 2.60 20.66
CA GLU A 91 -4.01 2.38 21.67
C GLU A 91 -3.36 3.72 22.04
N PRO A 92 -2.70 3.84 23.21
CA PRO A 92 -2.00 5.06 23.58
C PRO A 92 -0.97 5.48 22.52
N VAL A 93 -1.12 6.69 21.97
CA VAL A 93 -0.20 7.23 20.97
C VAL A 93 0.73 8.23 21.64
N ASP A 94 2.03 8.04 21.49
CA ASP A 94 3.03 8.99 22.02
C ASP A 94 3.39 10.08 21.01
N ALA A 95 2.38 10.80 20.53
CA ALA A 95 2.51 11.90 19.56
C ALA A 95 1.61 13.08 19.94
N VAL A 96 2.02 14.29 19.56
CA VAL A 96 1.15 15.48 19.60
C VAL A 96 0.73 15.85 18.19
N LEU A 97 -0.43 16.48 18.05
CA LEU A 97 -1.02 16.81 16.76
C LEU A 97 -0.83 18.28 16.41
N LEU A 98 -0.67 18.58 15.12
CA LEU A 98 -0.77 19.92 14.56
C LEU A 98 -2.24 20.30 14.32
N SER A 99 -2.58 21.59 14.26
CA SER A 99 -3.94 22.10 14.03
C SER A 99 -4.61 21.66 12.73
N SER A 100 -3.88 20.99 11.83
CA SER A 100 -4.43 20.34 10.64
C SER A 100 -5.23 19.07 10.95
N VAL A 101 -5.22 18.59 12.20
CA VAL A 101 -5.94 17.40 12.66
C VAL A 101 -6.91 17.83 13.76
N ALA A 102 -8.19 17.51 13.58
CA ALA A 102 -9.21 17.67 14.61
C ALA A 102 -9.23 16.45 15.54
N ILE A 103 -9.49 16.69 16.83
CA ILE A 103 -9.61 15.70 17.89
C ILE A 103 -11.04 15.78 18.43
N LEU A 104 -11.80 14.71 18.25
CA LEU A 104 -13.12 14.54 18.83
C LEU A 104 -13.02 13.48 19.93
N ARG A 105 -13.40 13.86 21.15
CA ARG A 105 -13.50 12.95 22.27
C ARG A 105 -14.95 12.54 22.46
N PRO A 106 -15.34 11.33 22.05
CA PRO A 106 -16.71 10.87 22.23
C PRO A 106 -17.06 10.76 23.72
N ASP A 107 -18.27 11.15 24.08
CA ASP A 107 -18.86 10.74 25.35
C ASP A 107 -19.33 9.29 25.21
N ILE A 108 -18.56 8.37 25.79
CA ILE A 108 -18.80 6.92 25.69
C ILE A 108 -20.11 6.46 26.33
N SER A 109 -20.76 7.32 27.13
CA SER A 109 -22.09 7.05 27.69
C SER A 109 -23.22 7.35 26.68
N VAL A 110 -22.92 8.12 25.62
CA VAL A 110 -23.87 8.57 24.60
C VAL A 110 -23.62 7.86 23.26
N ILE A 111 -22.35 7.70 22.88
CA ILE A 111 -21.97 7.16 21.57
C ILE A 111 -20.80 6.18 21.67
N GLU A 112 -20.89 5.07 20.94
CA GLU A 112 -19.79 4.15 20.78
C GLU A 112 -18.72 4.77 19.85
N PRO A 113 -17.44 4.84 20.27
CA PRO A 113 -16.39 5.53 19.50
C PRO A 113 -16.21 5.02 18.06
N GLU A 114 -16.21 3.71 17.84
CA GLU A 114 -16.04 3.14 16.50
C GLU A 114 -17.25 3.46 15.61
N PHE A 115 -18.45 3.46 16.17
CA PHE A 115 -19.66 3.89 15.48
C PHE A 115 -19.55 5.35 15.05
N LEU A 116 -19.08 6.25 15.92
CA LEU A 116 -18.85 7.65 15.54
C LEU A 116 -17.83 7.77 14.40
N ARG A 117 -16.72 7.02 14.49
CA ARG A 117 -15.72 6.96 13.40
C ARG A 117 -16.34 6.51 12.08
N LEU A 118 -17.14 5.44 12.11
CA LEU A 118 -17.81 4.89 10.93
C LEU A 118 -18.85 5.85 10.36
N TYR A 119 -19.60 6.52 11.23
CA TYR A 119 -20.60 7.50 10.84
C TYR A 119 -19.96 8.68 10.09
N LEU A 120 -18.86 9.22 10.63
CA LEU A 120 -18.12 10.33 10.05
C LEU A 120 -17.39 9.95 8.76
N ASP A 121 -17.01 8.69 8.62
CA ASP A 121 -16.37 8.15 7.42
C ASP A 121 -17.37 7.70 6.35
N ALA A 122 -18.66 7.62 6.66
CA ALA A 122 -19.65 7.27 5.65
C ALA A 122 -19.77 8.38 4.59
N GLU A 123 -19.87 7.97 3.32
CA GLU A 123 -19.85 8.88 2.18
C GLU A 123 -20.93 9.98 2.24
N PRO A 124 -22.20 9.68 2.55
CA PRO A 124 -23.23 10.72 2.69
C PRO A 124 -22.94 11.72 3.80
N THR A 125 -22.40 11.24 4.94
CA THR A 125 -22.03 12.10 6.07
C THR A 125 -20.87 13.01 5.71
N ARG A 126 -19.83 12.49 5.05
CA ARG A 126 -18.70 13.30 4.58
C ARG A 126 -19.17 14.39 3.62
N GLN A 127 -20.04 14.06 2.66
CA GLN A 127 -20.59 15.07 1.74
C GLN A 127 -21.35 16.17 2.48
N TYR A 128 -22.22 15.79 3.42
CA TYR A 128 -22.96 16.73 4.27
C TYR A 128 -22.01 17.65 5.07
N LEU A 129 -20.99 17.09 5.72
CA LEU A 129 -20.03 17.84 6.51
C LEU A 129 -19.16 18.76 5.64
N LYS A 130 -18.75 18.31 4.45
CA LYS A 130 -18.03 19.14 3.48
C LYS A 130 -18.87 20.35 3.05
N ALA A 131 -20.17 20.16 2.82
CA ALA A 131 -21.07 21.24 2.40
C ALA A 131 -21.38 22.27 3.50
N THR A 132 -21.34 21.85 4.77
CA THR A 132 -21.81 22.68 5.90
C THR A 132 -20.72 23.20 6.81
N SER A 133 -19.56 22.54 6.84
CA SER A 133 -18.51 22.80 7.84
C SER A 133 -17.16 23.18 7.24
N ILE A 134 -17.01 23.21 5.91
CA ILE A 134 -15.77 23.62 5.25
C ILE A 134 -15.88 25.04 4.70
N SER A 135 -14.81 25.83 4.90
CA SER A 135 -14.63 27.13 4.23
C SER A 135 -13.19 27.33 3.78
N GLY A 136 -12.95 28.40 3.00
CA GLY A 136 -11.62 28.78 2.50
C GLY A 136 -11.37 28.35 1.05
N ALA A 137 -11.20 29.33 0.16
CA ALA A 137 -11.04 29.09 -1.28
C ALA A 137 -9.66 28.53 -1.68
N ALA A 138 -8.59 28.91 -0.97
CA ALA A 138 -7.21 28.48 -1.27
C ALA A 138 -6.78 27.21 -0.51
N ILE A 139 -7.21 27.08 0.75
CA ILE A 139 -6.97 25.90 1.60
C ILE A 139 -8.29 25.59 2.30
N PRO A 140 -9.03 24.55 1.84
CA PRO A 140 -10.24 24.11 2.51
C PRO A 140 -9.94 23.75 3.96
N ARG A 141 -10.83 24.18 4.87
CA ARG A 141 -10.65 23.98 6.30
C ARG A 141 -11.97 23.71 7.00
N VAL A 142 -12.00 22.69 7.85
CA VAL A 142 -13.15 22.42 8.72
C VAL A 142 -13.20 23.48 9.82
N ILE A 143 -14.31 24.20 9.88
CA ILE A 143 -14.59 25.20 10.90
C ILE A 143 -15.22 24.50 12.11
N LEU A 144 -14.43 24.32 13.17
CA LEU A 144 -14.84 23.55 14.36
C LEU A 144 -16.14 24.04 14.99
N LYS A 145 -16.44 25.35 14.91
CA LYS A 145 -17.70 25.91 15.41
C LYS A 145 -18.92 25.37 14.66
N ASP A 146 -18.84 25.29 13.35
CA ASP A 146 -19.93 24.76 12.51
C ASP A 146 -19.97 23.24 12.60
N PHE A 147 -18.79 22.62 12.66
CA PHE A 147 -18.63 21.19 12.86
C PHE A 147 -19.29 20.69 14.15
N LYS A 148 -19.09 21.37 15.28
CA LYS A 148 -19.78 21.09 16.55
C LYS A 148 -21.31 21.07 16.41
N ARG A 149 -21.85 21.96 15.58
CA ARG A 149 -23.30 22.11 15.34
C ARG A 149 -23.85 21.16 14.28
N ALA A 150 -22.98 20.40 13.61
CA ALA A 150 -23.39 19.46 12.59
C ALA A 150 -24.31 18.41 13.19
N LYS A 151 -25.44 18.19 12.52
CA LYS A 151 -26.48 17.26 12.94
C LYS A 151 -26.12 15.85 12.50
N ILE A 152 -26.21 14.90 13.42
CA ILE A 152 -26.00 13.48 13.21
C ILE A 152 -27.24 12.71 13.64
N LYS A 153 -27.54 11.64 12.93
CA LYS A 153 -28.64 10.72 13.24
C LYS A 153 -28.04 9.46 13.84
N LEU A 154 -28.47 9.09 15.05
CA LEU A 154 -27.92 7.94 15.75
C LEU A 154 -29.02 6.91 16.10
N PRO A 155 -28.71 5.60 16.02
CA PRO A 155 -29.54 4.59 16.63
C PRO A 155 -29.47 4.72 18.17
N LEU A 156 -30.61 4.51 18.84
CA LEU A 156 -30.80 4.93 20.23
C LEU A 156 -29.94 4.20 21.26
N SER A 157 -29.60 2.92 21.04
CA SER A 157 -28.89 2.12 22.04
C SER A 157 -27.43 1.91 21.67
N LEU A 158 -26.55 2.04 22.68
CA LEU A 158 -25.13 1.72 22.55
C LEU A 158 -24.92 0.28 22.08
N ASP A 159 -25.80 -0.66 22.45
CA ASP A 159 -25.69 -2.04 22.00
C ASP A 159 -25.92 -2.18 20.49
N LYS A 160 -26.92 -1.48 19.91
CA LYS A 160 -27.08 -1.44 18.45
C LYS A 160 -25.86 -0.80 17.78
N GLN A 161 -25.32 0.29 18.35
CA GLN A 161 -24.11 0.93 17.81
C GLN A 161 -22.90 -0.02 17.83
N ARG A 162 -22.68 -0.77 18.91
CA ARG A 162 -21.63 -1.80 19.05
C ARG A 162 -21.79 -2.93 18.03
N VAL A 163 -23.02 -3.41 17.85
CA VAL A 163 -23.32 -4.44 16.86
C VAL A 163 -22.97 -3.91 15.46
N LEU A 164 -23.57 -2.79 15.04
CA LEU A 164 -23.35 -2.21 13.71
C LEU A 164 -21.86 -1.94 13.41
N SER A 165 -21.18 -1.34 14.38
CA SER A 165 -19.75 -1.02 14.27
C SER A 165 -18.88 -2.27 14.17
N SER A 166 -19.19 -3.34 14.92
CA SER A 166 -18.46 -4.61 14.83
C SER A 166 -18.54 -5.26 13.45
N TYR A 167 -19.72 -5.24 12.80
CA TYR A 167 -19.89 -5.81 11.46
C TYR A 167 -18.99 -5.12 10.43
N ILE A 168 -18.95 -3.78 10.44
CA ILE A 168 -18.11 -3.03 9.50
C ILE A 168 -16.61 -3.15 9.86
N THR A 169 -16.28 -3.08 11.14
CA THR A 169 -14.89 -3.21 11.61
C THR A 169 -14.29 -4.57 11.26
N ASN A 170 -15.11 -5.64 11.20
CA ASN A 170 -14.65 -6.94 10.75
C ASN A 170 -14.13 -6.94 9.30
N TYR A 171 -14.74 -6.15 8.39
CA TYR A 171 -14.21 -5.98 7.04
C TYR A 171 -12.84 -5.30 7.05
N ASP A 172 -12.71 -4.21 7.82
CA ASP A 172 -11.44 -3.48 7.94
C ASP A 172 -10.33 -4.36 8.53
N ASN A 173 -10.64 -5.15 9.58
CA ASN A 173 -9.72 -6.09 10.20
C ASN A 173 -9.27 -7.19 9.23
N LEU A 174 -10.19 -7.73 8.42
CA LEU A 174 -9.85 -8.73 7.39
C LEU A 174 -8.94 -8.14 6.31
N VAL A 175 -9.21 -6.91 5.86
CA VAL A 175 -8.37 -6.20 4.90
C VAL A 175 -6.97 -5.97 5.45
N GLU A 176 -6.88 -5.50 6.70
CA GLU A 176 -5.60 -5.27 7.37
C GLU A 176 -4.80 -6.57 7.55
N ASN A 177 -5.45 -7.64 8.01
CA ASN A 177 -4.82 -8.95 8.15
C ASN A 177 -4.29 -9.46 6.79
N ASN A 178 -5.10 -9.36 5.74
CA ASN A 178 -4.67 -9.74 4.39
C ASN A 178 -3.48 -8.90 3.90
N ASN A 179 -3.45 -7.59 4.19
CA ASN A 179 -2.30 -6.74 3.85
C ASN A 179 -1.02 -7.18 4.58
N ARG A 180 -1.11 -7.54 5.86
CA ARG A 180 0.03 -8.09 6.62
C ARG A 180 0.51 -9.42 6.02
N ARG A 181 -0.41 -10.30 5.64
CA ARG A 181 -0.09 -11.57 4.96
C ARG A 181 0.57 -11.34 3.61
N ILE A 182 0.09 -10.39 2.81
CA ILE A 182 0.73 -10.00 1.54
C ILE A 182 2.17 -9.54 1.78
N ALA A 183 2.39 -8.66 2.77
CA ALA A 183 3.74 -8.17 3.08
C ALA A 183 4.70 -9.30 3.48
N ILE A 184 4.24 -10.27 4.28
CA ILE A 184 5.03 -11.46 4.64
C ILE A 184 5.35 -12.31 3.40
N LEU A 185 4.36 -12.55 2.53
CA LEU A 185 4.57 -13.33 1.29
C LEU A 185 5.54 -12.63 0.32
N GLU A 186 5.49 -11.30 0.25
CA GLU A 186 6.43 -10.50 -0.54
C GLU A 186 7.85 -10.60 0.01
N ASP A 187 8.01 -10.46 1.33
CA ASP A 187 9.29 -10.59 2.03
C ASP A 187 9.89 -12.00 1.88
N MET A 188 9.07 -13.05 2.04
CA MET A 188 9.47 -14.43 1.82
C MET A 188 9.99 -14.66 0.40
N ALA A 189 9.27 -14.16 -0.60
CA ALA A 189 9.65 -14.37 -2.00
C ALA A 189 10.90 -13.57 -2.41
N GLN A 190 11.03 -12.34 -1.93
CA GLN A 190 12.23 -11.52 -2.14
C GLN A 190 13.44 -12.16 -1.46
N SER A 191 13.28 -12.60 -0.21
CA SER A 191 14.33 -13.29 0.53
C SER A 191 14.74 -14.60 -0.15
N LEU A 192 13.78 -15.38 -0.66
CA LEU A 192 14.06 -16.60 -1.42
C LEU A 192 14.91 -16.31 -2.66
N TYR A 193 14.50 -15.32 -3.47
CA TYR A 193 15.26 -14.94 -4.66
C TYR A 193 16.67 -14.45 -4.29
N HIS A 194 16.77 -13.63 -3.24
CA HIS A 194 18.05 -13.08 -2.79
C HIS A 194 18.99 -14.18 -2.26
N GLU A 195 18.49 -15.11 -1.46
CA GLU A 195 19.30 -16.23 -0.98
C GLU A 195 19.77 -17.10 -2.15
N TRP A 196 18.89 -17.44 -3.09
CA TRP A 196 19.23 -18.40 -4.16
C TRP A 196 20.10 -17.78 -5.25
N PHE A 197 19.80 -16.57 -5.70
CA PHE A 197 20.38 -16.00 -6.93
C PHE A 197 21.28 -14.79 -6.71
N VAL A 198 21.37 -14.28 -5.49
CA VAL A 198 22.31 -13.21 -5.11
C VAL A 198 23.36 -13.73 -4.14
N ASN A 199 22.94 -14.47 -3.11
CA ASN A 199 23.84 -15.05 -2.12
C ASN A 199 24.28 -16.49 -2.48
N PHE A 200 23.76 -17.06 -3.58
CA PHE A 200 24.06 -18.40 -4.08
C PHE A 200 23.87 -19.54 -3.06
N ARG A 201 22.85 -19.42 -2.21
CA ARG A 201 22.43 -20.41 -1.18
C ARG A 201 21.15 -21.12 -1.59
N TYR A 202 21.20 -21.81 -2.73
CA TYR A 202 20.10 -22.58 -3.31
C TYR A 202 20.13 -24.06 -2.87
N PRO A 203 19.04 -24.84 -2.95
CA PRO A 203 19.05 -26.27 -2.63
C PRO A 203 20.15 -27.03 -3.38
N GLY A 204 20.91 -27.89 -2.69
CA GLY A 204 22.02 -28.63 -3.30
C GLY A 204 23.30 -27.83 -3.56
N HIS A 205 23.37 -26.54 -3.19
CA HIS A 205 24.60 -25.74 -3.34
C HIS A 205 25.84 -26.32 -2.62
N ALA A 206 25.65 -27.16 -1.60
CA ALA A 206 26.72 -27.80 -0.84
C ALA A 206 27.35 -29.02 -1.55
N ASP A 207 26.64 -29.67 -2.48
CA ASP A 207 27.02 -30.98 -3.06
C ASP A 207 27.88 -30.88 -4.33
N THR A 208 28.40 -29.69 -4.66
CA THR A 208 29.05 -29.37 -5.95
C THR A 208 30.55 -29.05 -5.88
N LEU A 209 31.30 -29.52 -4.87
CA LEU A 209 32.69 -29.06 -4.65
C LEU A 209 33.76 -30.15 -4.53
N ASP A 210 34.83 -29.92 -5.31
CA ASP A 210 36.17 -30.48 -5.18
C ASP A 210 37.02 -29.71 -4.14
N ALA A 211 37.81 -30.48 -3.41
CA ALA A 211 38.67 -30.04 -2.32
C ALA A 211 40.00 -29.47 -2.82
N SER A 212 40.15 -28.14 -2.88
CA SER A 212 41.49 -27.51 -2.94
C SER A 212 41.45 -25.97 -2.77
N SER A 213 41.07 -25.48 -1.59
CA SER A 213 41.52 -24.16 -1.12
C SER A 213 41.35 -24.03 0.39
N SER A 214 42.47 -24.16 1.09
CA SER A 214 42.62 -24.08 2.54
C SER A 214 42.90 -22.64 2.99
N ASN A 215 41.96 -22.05 3.74
CA ASN A 215 42.16 -21.27 4.98
C ASN A 215 41.03 -20.25 5.22
N ALA A 216 40.08 -20.60 6.09
CA ALA A 216 39.54 -19.73 7.15
C ALA A 216 38.46 -20.49 7.94
N LEU A 217 38.79 -20.83 9.19
CA LEU A 217 37.90 -21.44 10.18
C LEU A 217 36.91 -20.40 10.74
N ILE A 218 35.71 -20.28 10.13
CA ILE A 218 34.46 -19.86 10.78
C ILE A 218 33.29 -20.49 10.00
N GLU A 219 32.66 -21.52 10.58
CA GLU A 219 31.32 -22.09 10.23
C GLU A 219 30.77 -21.84 8.81
N SER A 220 31.57 -22.10 7.78
CA SER A 220 31.22 -21.84 6.39
C SER A 220 30.47 -23.03 5.81
N LYS A 221 29.15 -23.04 5.97
CA LYS A 221 28.23 -23.84 5.13
C LYS A 221 28.60 -23.60 3.66
N GLY A 222 28.80 -24.69 2.92
CA GLY A 222 29.52 -24.76 1.64
C GLY A 222 29.14 -23.68 0.63
N LYS A 223 30.14 -23.10 -0.06
CA LYS A 223 29.97 -22.09 -1.11
C LYS A 223 30.24 -22.72 -2.47
N SER A 224 29.27 -22.73 -3.39
CA SER A 224 29.40 -23.19 -4.78
C SER A 224 30.69 -22.71 -5.46
N LYS A 225 31.30 -23.50 -6.35
CA LYS A 225 32.47 -23.06 -7.13
C LYS A 225 32.06 -21.86 -7.99
N LEU A 226 32.75 -20.74 -7.79
CA LEU A 226 32.46 -19.50 -8.51
C LEU A 226 33.46 -19.31 -9.66
N ILE A 227 32.95 -18.82 -10.79
CA ILE A 227 33.71 -18.44 -11.98
C ILE A 227 33.49 -16.96 -12.28
N ASP A 228 34.48 -16.32 -12.91
CA ASP A 228 34.39 -14.91 -13.29
C ASP A 228 33.42 -14.72 -14.48
N SER A 229 32.61 -13.66 -14.43
CA SER A 229 31.69 -13.26 -15.50
C SER A 229 31.56 -11.74 -15.61
N SER A 230 30.80 -11.25 -16.60
CA SER A 230 30.49 -9.83 -16.75
C SER A 230 29.66 -9.23 -15.60
N LEU A 231 29.02 -10.07 -14.78
CA LEU A 231 28.26 -9.66 -13.59
C LEU A 231 29.04 -9.88 -12.28
N GLY A 232 30.35 -10.17 -12.36
CA GLY A 232 31.17 -10.59 -11.24
C GLY A 232 31.23 -12.11 -11.11
N GLN A 233 31.54 -12.60 -9.91
CA GLN A 233 31.66 -14.03 -9.66
C GLN A 233 30.28 -14.69 -9.60
N ILE A 234 30.08 -15.76 -10.38
CA ILE A 234 28.81 -16.51 -10.48
C ILE A 234 29.07 -18.02 -10.31
N PRO A 235 28.06 -18.82 -9.90
CA PRO A 235 28.23 -20.27 -9.80
C PRO A 235 28.61 -20.92 -11.15
N GLU A 236 29.49 -21.92 -11.10
CA GLU A 236 29.84 -22.72 -12.27
C GLU A 236 28.58 -23.37 -12.88
N GLY A 237 28.49 -23.33 -14.21
CA GLY A 237 27.33 -23.83 -14.97
C GLY A 237 26.17 -22.83 -15.09
N TRP A 238 26.28 -21.64 -14.49
CA TRP A 238 25.34 -20.55 -14.73
C TRP A 238 25.84 -19.67 -15.88
N GLU A 239 24.91 -19.05 -16.61
CA GLU A 239 25.21 -18.26 -17.80
C GLU A 239 24.78 -16.79 -17.61
N VAL A 240 25.51 -15.87 -18.23
CA VAL A 240 25.06 -14.48 -18.38
C VAL A 240 24.54 -14.30 -19.80
N LYS A 241 23.26 -13.96 -19.93
CA LYS A 241 22.59 -13.74 -21.22
C LYS A 241 21.97 -12.35 -21.27
N LYS A 242 21.86 -11.77 -22.46
CA LYS A 242 21.13 -10.52 -22.64
C LYS A 242 19.63 -10.77 -22.51
N PHE A 243 18.93 -9.81 -21.93
CA PHE A 243 17.46 -9.79 -21.85
C PHE A 243 16.80 -10.04 -23.21
N SER A 244 17.32 -9.43 -24.27
CA SER A 244 16.81 -9.63 -25.63
C SER A 244 16.96 -11.05 -26.17
N GLU A 245 17.90 -11.84 -25.65
CA GLU A 245 18.08 -13.25 -26.01
C GLU A 245 16.97 -14.11 -25.40
N LEU A 246 16.53 -13.79 -24.18
CA LEU A 246 15.68 -14.63 -23.34
C LEU A 246 14.17 -14.37 -23.49
N VAL A 247 13.76 -13.16 -23.88
CA VAL A 247 12.35 -12.74 -23.80
C VAL A 247 11.76 -12.25 -25.12
N ASN A 248 10.45 -12.43 -25.27
CA ASN A 248 9.61 -11.71 -26.23
C ASN A 248 8.93 -10.57 -25.48
N TYR A 249 8.83 -9.39 -26.08
CA TYR A 249 8.04 -8.33 -25.48
C TYR A 249 7.45 -7.37 -26.51
N LYS A 250 6.28 -6.87 -26.16
CA LYS A 250 5.51 -5.86 -26.90
C LYS A 250 4.94 -4.86 -25.92
N THR A 251 4.44 -3.74 -26.42
CA THR A 251 3.66 -2.80 -25.60
C THR A 251 2.17 -3.01 -25.84
N GLY A 252 1.36 -2.46 -24.94
CA GLY A 252 -0.07 -2.29 -25.18
C GLY A 252 -0.37 -1.37 -26.36
N LYS A 253 -1.66 -1.17 -26.63
CA LYS A 253 -2.13 -0.25 -27.70
C LYS A 253 -3.07 0.83 -27.19
N LEU A 254 -3.62 0.66 -25.99
CA LEU A 254 -4.58 1.60 -25.44
C LEU A 254 -3.89 2.84 -24.85
N ASN A 255 -4.65 3.93 -24.78
CA ASN A 255 -4.29 5.12 -24.04
C ASN A 255 -4.85 5.06 -22.61
N SER A 256 -4.33 5.89 -21.71
CA SER A 256 -4.73 5.88 -20.29
C SER A 256 -6.22 6.19 -20.08
N ASN A 257 -6.87 6.88 -21.03
CA ASN A 257 -8.29 7.19 -20.99
C ASN A 257 -9.21 5.98 -21.32
N ALA A 258 -8.65 4.82 -21.67
CA ALA A 258 -9.42 3.59 -21.87
C ALA A 258 -9.83 2.91 -20.55
N ALA A 259 -9.42 3.47 -19.40
CA ALA A 259 -9.82 2.99 -18.09
C ALA A 259 -11.33 3.20 -17.86
N VAL A 260 -12.01 2.14 -17.43
CA VAL A 260 -13.45 2.12 -17.12
C VAL A 260 -13.63 1.70 -15.67
N VAL A 261 -14.33 2.50 -14.88
CA VAL A 261 -14.67 2.14 -13.49
C VAL A 261 -15.52 0.88 -13.49
N GLY A 262 -15.08 -0.14 -12.76
CA GLY A 262 -15.79 -1.42 -12.67
C GLY A 262 -15.65 -2.33 -13.90
N GLY A 263 -14.73 -2.05 -14.82
CA GLY A 263 -14.51 -2.91 -15.98
C GLY A 263 -14.03 -4.33 -15.63
N ASP A 264 -14.34 -5.28 -16.51
CA ASP A 264 -14.16 -6.71 -16.27
C ASP A 264 -12.69 -7.17 -16.23
N TYR A 265 -11.84 -6.54 -17.03
CA TYR A 265 -10.44 -6.93 -17.21
C TYR A 265 -9.47 -5.93 -16.58
N PRO A 266 -8.34 -6.38 -16.01
CA PRO A 266 -7.27 -5.50 -15.59
C PRO A 266 -6.71 -4.68 -16.76
N PHE A 267 -6.48 -3.39 -16.51
CA PHE A 267 -5.82 -2.48 -17.44
C PHE A 267 -4.53 -1.96 -16.80
N PHE A 268 -3.39 -2.47 -17.29
CA PHE A 268 -2.08 -2.13 -16.77
C PHE A 268 -1.52 -0.90 -17.48
N THR A 269 -1.09 0.08 -16.68
CA THR A 269 -0.47 1.31 -17.15
C THR A 269 0.89 1.49 -16.49
N CYS A 270 1.55 2.63 -16.71
CA CYS A 270 2.76 3.00 -15.97
C CYS A 270 2.49 3.47 -14.53
N SER A 271 1.24 3.43 -14.05
CA SER A 271 0.86 3.68 -12.66
C SER A 271 1.13 2.47 -11.77
N ARG A 272 1.32 2.71 -10.47
CA ARG A 272 1.33 1.65 -9.46
C ARG A 272 -0.05 0.99 -9.35
N GLU A 273 -1.09 1.77 -9.49
CA GLU A 273 -2.47 1.29 -9.48
C GLU A 273 -2.77 0.48 -10.75
N THR A 274 -3.56 -0.58 -10.59
CA THR A 274 -4.11 -1.33 -11.72
C THR A 274 -5.50 -0.77 -12.01
N PHE A 275 -5.73 -0.30 -13.22
CA PHE A 275 -7.05 0.16 -13.65
C PHE A 275 -7.87 -1.02 -14.18
N ARG A 276 -9.08 -0.73 -14.65
CA ARG A 276 -9.98 -1.71 -15.25
C ARG A 276 -10.39 -1.26 -16.65
N THR A 277 -10.77 -2.20 -17.51
CA THR A 277 -11.35 -1.94 -18.83
C THR A 277 -12.26 -3.09 -19.25
N ASN A 278 -13.08 -2.90 -20.28
CA ASN A 278 -14.06 -3.90 -20.73
C ASN A 278 -13.52 -4.81 -21.85
N THR A 279 -12.32 -4.53 -22.36
CA THR A 279 -11.68 -5.31 -23.42
C THR A 279 -10.39 -5.96 -22.93
N TRP A 280 -9.87 -6.90 -23.70
CA TRP A 280 -8.55 -7.48 -23.46
C TRP A 280 -7.84 -7.69 -24.79
N SER A 281 -6.52 -7.60 -24.76
CA SER A 281 -5.64 -7.81 -25.93
C SER A 281 -4.57 -8.86 -25.66
N PHE A 282 -4.47 -9.32 -24.41
CA PHE A 282 -3.48 -10.28 -23.93
C PHE A 282 -4.17 -11.33 -23.06
N ASP A 283 -3.73 -12.57 -23.18
CA ASP A 283 -4.14 -13.73 -22.39
C ASP A 283 -2.91 -14.61 -22.23
N CYS A 284 -2.11 -14.33 -21.21
CA CYS A 284 -0.81 -14.97 -21.00
C CYS A 284 -0.27 -14.74 -19.58
N GLU A 285 0.61 -15.64 -19.15
CA GLU A 285 1.53 -15.40 -18.04
C GLU A 285 2.64 -14.46 -18.51
N CYS A 286 2.87 -13.36 -17.79
CA CYS A 286 3.85 -12.36 -18.20
C CYS A 286 4.37 -11.51 -17.03
N VAL A 287 5.45 -10.78 -17.33
CA VAL A 287 5.93 -9.67 -16.52
C VAL A 287 5.57 -8.36 -17.22
N LEU A 288 4.93 -7.48 -16.46
CA LEU A 288 4.53 -6.15 -16.90
C LEU A 288 5.52 -5.13 -16.33
N LEU A 289 6.13 -4.33 -17.19
CA LEU A 289 7.08 -3.29 -16.79
C LEU A 289 6.64 -1.94 -17.36
N ALA A 290 6.48 -0.94 -16.48
CA ALA A 290 6.23 0.42 -16.90
C ALA A 290 7.41 0.96 -17.74
N GLY A 291 7.15 1.43 -18.95
CA GLY A 291 8.17 1.93 -19.86
C GLY A 291 8.48 3.43 -19.68
N ASN A 292 7.62 4.20 -19.01
CA ASN A 292 7.87 5.62 -18.78
C ASN A 292 7.19 6.17 -17.52
N ASN A 293 7.82 7.15 -16.88
CA ASN A 293 7.24 7.86 -15.74
C ASN A 293 7.95 9.21 -15.52
N ALA A 294 7.22 10.26 -15.12
CA ALA A 294 7.82 11.58 -14.86
C ALA A 294 8.82 11.55 -13.70
N ASN A 295 8.56 10.74 -12.67
CA ASN A 295 9.38 10.62 -11.46
C ASN A 295 10.39 9.45 -11.55
N ALA A 296 10.57 8.86 -12.74
CA ALA A 296 11.38 7.66 -12.95
C ALA A 296 11.03 6.50 -12.00
N ILE A 297 9.74 6.33 -11.71
CA ILE A 297 9.20 5.19 -10.98
C ILE A 297 8.67 4.20 -12.01
N TYR A 298 9.21 2.99 -12.02
CA TYR A 298 8.85 1.96 -13.00
C TYR A 298 8.19 0.77 -12.30
N PRO A 299 6.86 0.83 -12.04
CA PRO A 299 6.14 -0.31 -11.47
C PRO A 299 6.35 -1.57 -12.32
N ILE A 300 6.61 -2.68 -11.63
CA ILE A 300 6.70 -4.02 -12.21
C ILE A 300 5.63 -4.91 -11.60
N LYS A 301 5.00 -5.78 -12.41
CA LYS A 301 3.94 -6.69 -11.96
C LYS A 301 4.10 -8.05 -12.63
N TYR A 302 3.82 -9.11 -11.91
CA TYR A 302 3.60 -10.44 -12.46
C TYR A 302 2.09 -10.65 -12.64
N PHE A 303 1.67 -11.22 -13.77
CA PHE A 303 0.25 -11.46 -14.04
C PHE A 303 0.04 -12.66 -14.96
N ASN A 304 -1.05 -13.40 -14.73
CA ASN A 304 -1.45 -14.56 -15.53
C ASN A 304 -2.98 -14.66 -15.61
N ASP A 305 -3.56 -13.98 -16.61
CA ASP A 305 -4.96 -14.07 -17.03
C ASP A 305 -5.14 -13.18 -18.28
N LYS A 306 -6.39 -12.89 -18.66
CA LYS A 306 -6.77 -11.86 -19.63
C LYS A 306 -6.59 -10.45 -19.09
N PHE A 307 -5.97 -9.57 -19.88
CA PHE A 307 -5.80 -8.16 -19.56
C PHE A 307 -5.61 -7.28 -20.80
N ASP A 308 -5.59 -5.97 -20.57
CA ASP A 308 -5.11 -5.00 -21.54
C ASP A 308 -4.01 -4.10 -20.96
N ALA A 309 -3.25 -3.44 -21.84
CA ALA A 309 -2.09 -2.65 -21.46
C ALA A 309 -2.04 -1.30 -22.19
N TYR A 310 -1.47 -0.31 -21.50
CA TYR A 310 -1.16 1.00 -22.05
C TYR A 310 -0.03 0.91 -23.10
N GLN A 311 -0.04 1.82 -24.08
CA GLN A 311 0.96 1.88 -25.16
C GLN A 311 2.43 2.03 -24.74
N ARG A 312 2.71 2.31 -23.45
CA ARG A 312 4.08 2.36 -22.92
C ARG A 312 4.31 1.39 -21.76
N THR A 313 3.46 0.40 -21.60
CA THR A 313 3.66 -0.70 -20.65
C THR A 313 4.15 -1.91 -21.43
N TYR A 314 5.34 -2.38 -21.10
CA TYR A 314 5.93 -3.58 -21.69
C TYR A 314 5.24 -4.81 -21.12
N VAL A 315 4.77 -5.69 -22.01
CA VAL A 315 4.27 -7.03 -21.74
C VAL A 315 5.36 -7.99 -22.17
N ILE A 316 6.00 -8.63 -21.20
CA ILE A 316 7.21 -9.45 -21.39
C ILE A 316 6.87 -10.91 -21.10
N THR A 317 7.14 -11.79 -22.06
CA THR A 317 7.00 -13.24 -21.95
C THR A 317 8.34 -13.90 -22.26
N GLU A 318 8.55 -15.11 -21.78
CA GLU A 318 9.71 -15.91 -22.09
C GLU A 318 9.73 -16.32 -23.59
N LYS A 319 10.94 -16.57 -24.13
CA LYS A 319 11.09 -17.34 -25.38
C LYS A 319 11.16 -18.83 -25.11
N ASN A 320 11.86 -19.20 -24.03
CA ASN A 320 12.04 -20.58 -23.59
C ASN A 320 11.93 -20.63 -22.06
N ARG A 321 10.97 -21.41 -21.57
CA ARG A 321 10.69 -21.56 -20.14
C ARG A 321 11.80 -22.30 -19.39
N ASP A 322 12.56 -23.16 -20.08
CA ASP A 322 13.69 -23.87 -19.49
C ASP A 322 14.88 -22.93 -19.21
N GLU A 323 14.95 -21.79 -19.89
CA GLU A 323 16.00 -20.77 -19.67
C GLU A 323 15.54 -19.66 -18.73
N ILE A 324 14.26 -19.27 -18.79
CA ILE A 324 13.72 -18.23 -17.92
C ILE A 324 12.22 -18.41 -17.72
N THR A 325 11.79 -18.40 -16.46
CA THR A 325 10.36 -18.35 -16.13
C THR A 325 9.89 -16.92 -15.86
N PRO A 326 8.62 -16.58 -16.10
CA PRO A 326 8.09 -15.26 -15.79
C PRO A 326 8.23 -14.88 -14.31
N SER A 327 8.08 -15.83 -13.38
CA SER A 327 8.23 -15.55 -11.96
C SER A 327 9.68 -15.18 -11.59
N PHE A 328 10.67 -15.91 -12.13
CA PHE A 328 12.09 -15.56 -11.96
C PHE A 328 12.42 -14.21 -12.56
N LEU A 329 11.95 -13.97 -13.80
CA LEU A 329 12.16 -12.69 -14.49
C LEU A 329 11.58 -11.51 -13.69
N PHE A 330 10.41 -11.68 -13.08
CA PHE A 330 9.78 -10.67 -12.24
C PHE A 330 10.71 -10.24 -11.09
N TYR A 331 11.23 -11.19 -10.31
CA TYR A 331 12.13 -10.87 -9.19
C TYR A 331 13.49 -10.34 -9.66
N CYS A 332 14.03 -10.87 -10.75
CA CYS A 332 15.27 -10.40 -11.35
C CYS A 332 15.19 -8.92 -11.77
N LEU A 333 14.13 -8.55 -12.49
CA LEU A 333 13.90 -7.17 -12.90
C LEU A 333 13.55 -6.27 -11.72
N ALA A 334 12.83 -6.78 -10.71
CA ALA A 334 12.50 -6.03 -9.50
C ALA A 334 13.76 -5.53 -8.77
N LEU A 335 14.80 -6.38 -8.64
CA LEU A 335 16.09 -5.98 -8.07
C LEU A 335 16.84 -4.97 -8.95
N LYS A 336 16.69 -5.08 -10.27
CA LYS A 336 17.35 -4.18 -11.23
C LYS A 336 16.62 -2.84 -11.43
N LEU A 337 15.48 -2.59 -10.79
CA LEU A 337 14.73 -1.33 -10.94
C LEU A 337 15.57 -0.08 -10.60
N GLY A 338 16.47 -0.17 -9.61
CA GLY A 338 17.41 0.92 -9.29
C GLY A 338 18.38 1.21 -10.43
N GLN A 339 18.95 0.16 -11.03
CA GLN A 339 19.81 0.26 -12.21
C GLN A 339 19.05 0.83 -13.41
N LEU A 340 17.87 0.27 -13.73
CA LEU A 340 17.00 0.73 -14.81
C LEU A 340 16.63 2.21 -14.65
N LYS A 341 16.35 2.65 -13.41
CA LYS A 341 16.10 4.05 -13.10
C LYS A 341 17.29 4.94 -13.46
N SER A 342 18.51 4.53 -13.13
CA SER A 342 19.73 5.29 -13.47
C SER A 342 19.97 5.37 -14.98
N MET A 343 19.64 4.31 -15.72
CA MET A 343 19.81 4.21 -17.17
C MET A 343 18.72 4.93 -17.97
N SER A 344 17.57 5.24 -17.34
CA SER A 344 16.45 5.90 -18.01
C SER A 344 16.85 7.21 -18.68
N THR A 345 16.17 7.56 -19.77
CA THR A 345 16.48 8.76 -20.58
C THR A 345 15.34 9.77 -20.57
N GLY A 346 15.64 11.03 -20.89
CA GLY A 346 14.66 12.12 -20.94
C GLY A 346 14.72 13.07 -19.73
N THR A 347 14.17 14.27 -19.90
CA THR A 347 14.20 15.35 -18.89
C THR A 347 12.88 15.43 -18.14
N SER A 348 11.78 15.76 -18.82
CA SER A 348 10.45 15.90 -18.19
C SER A 348 9.72 14.58 -17.98
N THR A 349 9.98 13.59 -18.85
CA THR A 349 9.48 12.23 -18.70
C THR A 349 10.64 11.28 -18.93
N ARG A 350 10.79 10.33 -18.02
CA ARG A 350 11.90 9.38 -18.04
C ARG A 350 11.44 8.07 -18.67
N PHE A 351 12.20 7.56 -19.63
CA PHE A 351 11.85 6.39 -20.43
C PHE A 351 12.86 5.26 -20.23
N LEU A 352 12.35 4.04 -20.09
CA LEU A 352 13.10 2.81 -20.32
C LEU A 352 12.92 2.46 -21.79
N THR A 353 13.96 2.68 -22.60
CA THR A 353 13.92 2.42 -24.04
C THR A 353 14.18 0.95 -24.33
N LYS A 354 13.78 0.51 -25.52
CA LYS A 354 14.06 -0.84 -26.04
C LYS A 354 15.55 -1.19 -25.93
N GLY A 355 16.44 -0.26 -26.31
CA GLY A 355 17.89 -0.47 -26.25
C GLY A 355 18.45 -0.62 -24.83
N ILE A 356 17.83 0.01 -23.83
CA ILE A 356 18.21 -0.21 -22.42
C ILE A 356 17.85 -1.64 -22.01
N LEU A 357 16.63 -2.07 -22.31
CA LEU A 357 16.15 -3.40 -21.94
C LEU A 357 16.92 -4.48 -22.68
N ASP A 358 17.07 -4.38 -24.01
CA ASP A 358 17.70 -5.39 -24.85
C ASP A 358 19.14 -5.74 -24.41
N ASN A 359 19.86 -4.76 -23.88
CA ASN A 359 21.27 -4.88 -23.48
C ASN A 359 21.47 -5.26 -22.00
N LEU A 360 20.39 -5.41 -21.23
CA LEU A 360 20.48 -5.77 -19.82
C LEU A 360 21.00 -7.20 -19.65
N ASP A 361 22.06 -7.36 -18.88
CA ASP A 361 22.61 -8.67 -18.53
C ASP A 361 21.77 -9.34 -17.42
N LEU A 362 21.32 -10.56 -17.69
CA LEU A 362 20.58 -11.43 -16.77
C LEU A 362 21.41 -12.68 -16.45
N LEU A 363 21.38 -13.07 -15.19
CA LEU A 363 21.97 -14.30 -14.71
C LEU A 363 20.98 -15.45 -14.86
N VAL A 364 21.41 -16.54 -15.51
CA VAL A 364 20.59 -17.70 -15.84
C VAL A 364 21.14 -18.94 -15.11
N PRO A 365 20.44 -19.46 -14.08
CA PRO A 365 20.80 -20.71 -13.41
C PRO A 365 20.45 -21.93 -14.26
N SER A 366 20.75 -23.13 -13.74
CA SER A 366 20.30 -24.38 -14.37
C SER A 366 18.78 -24.48 -14.45
N SER A 367 18.26 -25.15 -15.48
CA SER A 367 16.82 -25.34 -15.69
C SER A 367 16.12 -26.07 -14.54
N THR A 368 16.81 -26.99 -13.87
CA THR A 368 16.32 -27.67 -12.66
C THR A 368 16.09 -26.67 -11.53
N LEU A 369 17.09 -25.84 -11.21
CA LEU A 369 16.97 -24.85 -10.15
C LEU A 369 15.93 -23.78 -10.48
N MET A 370 15.87 -23.38 -11.76
CA MET A 370 14.85 -22.47 -12.27
C MET A 370 13.44 -23.02 -12.01
N SER A 371 13.21 -24.30 -12.33
CA SER A 371 11.92 -24.97 -12.12
C SER A 371 11.55 -25.12 -10.65
N GLU A 372 12.52 -25.45 -9.79
CA GLU A 372 12.32 -25.51 -8.34
C GLU A 372 11.90 -24.15 -7.77
N PHE A 373 12.60 -23.08 -8.16
CA PHE A 373 12.25 -21.73 -7.73
C PHE A 373 10.87 -21.32 -8.23
N ASP A 374 10.58 -21.56 -9.51
CA ASP A 374 9.31 -21.19 -10.14
C ASP A 374 8.12 -21.82 -9.41
N SER A 375 8.24 -23.10 -9.04
CA SER A 375 7.19 -23.82 -8.30
C SER A 375 6.85 -23.15 -6.96
N ILE A 376 7.82 -22.53 -6.28
CA ILE A 376 7.61 -21.83 -5.01
C ILE A 376 7.12 -20.41 -5.27
N ALA A 377 7.80 -19.69 -6.16
CA ALA A 377 7.56 -18.29 -6.47
C ALA A 377 6.15 -18.06 -7.03
N VAL A 378 5.68 -18.88 -7.97
CA VAL A 378 4.33 -18.78 -8.54
C VAL A 378 3.26 -18.97 -7.47
N ASN A 379 3.46 -19.92 -6.54
CA ASN A 379 2.52 -20.14 -5.43
C ASN A 379 2.43 -18.94 -4.48
N LEU A 380 3.57 -18.31 -4.17
CA LEU A 380 3.61 -17.08 -3.37
C LEU A 380 2.91 -15.91 -4.09
N LEU A 381 3.21 -15.71 -5.38
CA LEU A 381 2.61 -14.68 -6.22
C LEU A 381 1.09 -14.85 -6.36
N ASN A 382 0.62 -16.07 -6.62
CA ASN A 382 -0.82 -16.38 -6.72
C ASN A 382 -1.54 -16.14 -5.39
N SER A 383 -0.90 -16.49 -4.27
CA SER A 383 -1.44 -16.23 -2.93
C SER A 383 -1.58 -14.73 -2.66
N GLN A 384 -0.57 -13.93 -3.03
CA GLN A 384 -0.63 -12.47 -2.95
C GLN A 384 -1.75 -11.90 -3.82
N ALA A 385 -1.87 -12.33 -5.07
CA ALA A 385 -2.91 -11.88 -5.99
C ALA A 385 -4.33 -12.20 -5.47
N SER A 386 -4.53 -13.40 -4.92
CA SER A 386 -5.80 -13.82 -4.32
C SER A 386 -6.18 -12.96 -3.11
N LEU A 387 -5.22 -12.66 -2.23
CA LEU A 387 -5.44 -11.77 -1.08
C LEU A 387 -5.76 -10.34 -1.52
N ARG A 388 -5.09 -9.81 -2.55
CA ARG A 388 -5.38 -8.48 -3.11
C ARG A 388 -6.81 -8.42 -3.67
N LYS A 389 -7.23 -9.43 -4.43
CA LYS A 389 -8.61 -9.53 -4.96
C LYS A 389 -9.65 -9.63 -3.84
N ARG A 390 -9.38 -10.41 -2.78
CA ARG A 390 -10.24 -10.46 -1.59
C ARG A 390 -10.36 -9.09 -0.92
N ASN A 391 -9.26 -8.34 -0.80
CA ASN A 391 -9.28 -7.00 -0.23
C ASN A 391 -10.10 -6.01 -1.06
N GLU A 392 -10.05 -6.08 -2.38
CA GLU A 392 -10.92 -5.29 -3.27
C GLU A 392 -12.40 -5.60 -3.01
N ASN A 393 -12.77 -6.89 -2.96
CA ASN A 393 -14.15 -7.30 -2.69
C ASN A 393 -14.64 -6.88 -1.30
N LEU A 394 -13.81 -7.07 -0.25
CA LEU A 394 -14.15 -6.67 1.11
C LEU A 394 -14.39 -5.17 1.22
N LYS A 395 -13.56 -4.35 0.56
CA LYS A 395 -13.74 -2.89 0.52
C LYS A 395 -15.03 -2.52 -0.20
N GLN A 396 -15.31 -3.11 -1.35
CA GLN A 396 -16.56 -2.85 -2.07
C GLN A 396 -17.80 -3.20 -1.23
N GLN A 397 -17.80 -4.37 -0.59
CA GLN A 397 -18.91 -4.78 0.28
C GLN A 397 -19.07 -3.84 1.48
N ARG A 398 -17.97 -3.48 2.13
CA ARG A 398 -17.96 -2.51 3.23
C ARG A 398 -18.54 -1.17 2.80
N ASP A 399 -18.10 -0.62 1.67
CA ASP A 399 -18.51 0.69 1.17
C ASP A 399 -19.98 0.69 0.71
N MET A 400 -20.53 -0.45 0.29
CA MET A 400 -21.95 -0.62 0.00
C MET A 400 -22.82 -0.76 1.26
N LEU A 401 -22.29 -1.41 2.31
CA LEU A 401 -23.04 -1.69 3.54
C LEU A 401 -23.06 -0.49 4.49
N LEU A 402 -21.92 0.18 4.66
CA LEU A 402 -21.76 1.25 5.66
C LEU A 402 -22.85 2.34 5.52
N PRO A 403 -23.13 2.92 4.34
CA PRO A 403 -24.18 3.94 4.19
C PRO A 403 -25.58 3.43 4.53
N LYS A 404 -25.88 2.15 4.26
CA LYS A 404 -27.19 1.55 4.52
C LYS A 404 -27.41 1.27 6.01
N LEU A 405 -26.36 0.84 6.70
CA LEU A 405 -26.38 0.61 8.15
C LEU A 405 -26.52 1.92 8.92
N ILE A 406 -25.74 2.96 8.56
CA ILE A 406 -25.79 4.25 9.26
C ILE A 406 -27.03 5.10 8.92
N SER A 407 -27.78 4.75 7.89
CA SER A 407 -29.08 5.38 7.56
C SER A 407 -30.29 4.61 8.10
N GLY A 408 -30.08 3.42 8.66
CA GLY A 408 -31.17 2.55 9.13
C GLY A 408 -31.96 1.89 8.00
N GLN A 409 -31.47 1.90 6.77
CA GLN A 409 -32.08 1.17 5.65
C GLN A 409 -31.96 -0.35 5.80
N ILE A 410 -30.98 -0.80 6.58
CA ILE A 410 -30.78 -2.20 6.95
C ILE A 410 -30.74 -2.26 8.48
N GLU A 411 -31.60 -3.08 9.07
CA GLU A 411 -31.51 -3.50 10.47
C GLU A 411 -30.86 -4.89 10.53
N LEU A 412 -30.06 -5.12 11.57
CA LEU A 412 -29.36 -6.39 11.83
C LEU A 412 -30.05 -7.17 12.95
#